data_AF-A0A451AAH0-F1
#
_entry.id   AF-A0A451AAH0-F1
#
_cell.length_a   1.000
_cell.length_b   1.000
_cell.length_c   1.000
_cell.angle_alpha   90.00
_cell.angle_beta   90.00
_cell.angle_gamma   90.00
#
_symmetry.space_group_name_H-M   'P 1'
#
loop_
_entity.id
_entity.type
_entity.pdbx_description
1 polymer ?
#
loop_
_entity_poly.entity_id
_entity_poly.type
_entity_poly.pdbx_seq_one_letter_code
_entity_poly.pdbx_strand_id
1 'polypeptide(L)' 'MKLFYIDESGTGFKDINSPYFLLAAFAIDARDWRSLDTELSRLKKNIFDYMNPEDFEIKGRDIRRGEKVFKDID' A
#
# COMPACT_ATOMS: atom_id res chain seq x y z
N MET A 1 -0.59 11.47 -21.22
CA MET A 1 -1.33 10.26 -20.80
C MET A 1 -1.41 10.28 -19.28
N LYS A 2 -2.57 9.99 -18.69
CA LYS A 2 -2.72 9.88 -17.23
C LYS A 2 -2.91 8.41 -16.86
N LEU A 3 -2.29 7.98 -15.77
CA LEU A 3 -2.49 6.66 -15.18
C LEU A 3 -3.40 6.85 -13.96
N PHE A 4 -4.43 6.02 -13.87
CA PHE A 4 -5.38 6.04 -12.76
C PHE A 4 -5.22 4.76 -11.95
N TYR A 5 -5.09 4.91 -10.65
CA TYR A 5 -5.10 3.81 -9.70
C TYR A 5 -6.36 3.93 -8.86
N ILE A 6 -7.08 2.83 -8.73
CA ILE A 6 -8.32 2.71 -7.97
C ILE A 6 -8.17 1.47 -7.12
N ASP A 7 -8.44 1.60 -5.82
CA ASP A 7 -8.41 0.50 -4.87
C ASP A 7 -9.52 0.67 -3.84
N GLU A 8 -10.06 -0.44 -3.37
CA GLU A 8 -11.11 -0.47 -2.36
C GLU A 8 -10.65 -1.12 -1.06
N SER A 9 -11.12 -0.58 0.06
CA SER A 9 -10.97 -1.22 1.35
C SER A 9 -12.09 -2.21 1.59
N GLY A 10 -11.78 -3.29 2.30
CA GLY A 10 -12.77 -4.20 2.85
C GLY A 10 -12.54 -5.64 2.41
N THR A 11 -13.36 -6.51 2.95
CA THR A 11 -13.33 -7.97 2.76
C THR A 11 -14.54 -8.45 1.95
N GLY A 12 -15.27 -7.50 1.35
CA GLY A 12 -16.47 -7.71 0.54
C GLY A 12 -17.78 -7.52 1.33
N PHE A 13 -18.90 -7.47 0.59
CA PHE A 13 -20.26 -7.21 1.11
C PHE A 13 -20.72 -8.16 2.24
N LYS A 14 -20.08 -9.31 2.39
CA LYS A 14 -20.47 -10.35 3.36
C LYS A 14 -19.81 -10.21 4.74
N ASP A 15 -18.81 -9.33 4.89
CA ASP A 15 -18.16 -9.13 6.18
C ASP A 15 -18.91 -8.12 7.04
N ILE A 16 -19.82 -8.63 7.87
CA ILE A 16 -20.64 -7.83 8.78
C ILE A 16 -19.82 -7.07 9.84
N ASN A 17 -18.56 -7.46 10.06
CA ASN A 17 -17.68 -6.83 11.04
C ASN A 17 -16.87 -5.66 10.45
N SER A 18 -17.00 -5.39 9.15
CA SER A 18 -16.35 -4.28 8.46
C SER A 18 -17.39 -3.34 7.84
N PRO A 19 -18.10 -2.53 8.64
CA PRO A 19 -19.20 -1.68 8.15
C PRO A 19 -18.73 -0.50 7.30
N TYR A 20 -17.42 -0.25 7.23
CA TYR A 20 -16.83 0.84 6.48
C TYR A 20 -16.28 0.35 5.15
N PHE A 21 -16.67 1.04 4.08
CA PHE A 21 -16.12 0.90 2.74
C PHE A 21 -15.45 2.22 2.33
N LEU A 22 -14.17 2.14 1.97
CA LEU A 22 -13.40 3.25 1.43
C LEU A 22 -13.03 2.90 -0.01
N LEU A 23 -13.29 3.82 -0.93
CA LEU A 23 -12.74 3.78 -2.28
C LEU A 23 -11.67 4.87 -2.38
N ALA A 24 -10.45 4.48 -2.70
CA ALA A 24 -9.37 5.40 -2.96
C ALA A 24 -9.08 5.44 -4.45
N ALA A 25 -8.87 6.64 -4.99
CA ALA A 25 -8.42 6.81 -6.35
C ALA A 25 -7.40 7.95 -6.43
N PHE A 26 -6.37 7.78 -7.24
CA PHE A 26 -5.43 8.84 -7.58
C PHE A 26 -5.00 8.75 -9.04
N ALA A 27 -4.56 9.88 -9.57
CA ALA A 27 -4.10 9.99 -10.95
C ALA A 27 -2.70 10.57 -10.98
N ILE A 28 -1.85 10.01 -11.84
CA ILE A 28 -0.48 10.51 -12.07
C ILE A 28 -0.26 10.77 -13.56
N ASP A 29 0.68 11.66 -13.87
CA ASP A 29 1.17 11.74 -15.24
C ASP A 29 1.99 10.50 -15.57
N ALA A 30 1.76 9.92 -16.76
CA ALA A 30 2.53 8.76 -17.21
C ALA A 30 4.02 9.07 -17.40
N ARG A 31 4.46 10.33 -17.39
CA ARG A 31 5.90 10.65 -17.38
C ARG A 31 6.53 10.49 -16.00
N ASP A 32 5.71 10.57 -14.95
CA ASP A 32 6.19 10.64 -13.56
C ASP A 32 6.25 9.27 -12.88
N TRP A 33 5.68 8.22 -13.50
CA TRP A 33 5.54 6.89 -12.86
C TRP A 33 6.86 6.33 -12.36
N ARG A 34 7.96 6.48 -13.13
CA ARG A 34 9.27 5.95 -12.74
C ARG A 34 9.85 6.67 -11.53
N SER A 35 9.64 7.99 -11.46
CA SER A 35 10.13 8.78 -10.32
C SER A 35 9.39 8.36 -9.05
N LEU A 36 8.06 8.22 -9.14
CA LEU A 36 7.23 7.78 -8.03
C LEU A 36 7.58 6.37 -7.57
N ASP A 37 7.80 5.45 -8.50
CA ASP A 37 8.22 4.07 -8.22
C ASP A 37 9.58 4.03 -7.51
N THR A 38 10.53 4.86 -7.97
CA THR A 38 11.85 5.00 -7.34
C THR A 38 11.75 5.55 -5.93
N GLU A 39 10.91 6.56 -5.70
CA GLU A 39 10.69 7.15 -4.37
C GLU A 39 10.00 6.17 -3.43
N LEU A 40 9.01 5.43 -3.91
CA LEU A 40 8.33 4.39 -3.14
C LEU A 40 9.29 3.26 -2.75
N SER A 41 10.13 2.80 -3.69
CA SER A 41 11.17 1.80 -3.43
C SER A 41 12.18 2.30 -2.39
N ARG A 42 12.61 3.56 -2.49
CA ARG A 42 13.50 4.19 -1.49
C ARG A 42 12.84 4.25 -0.13
N LEU A 43 11.57 4.65 -0.04
CA LEU A 43 10.81 4.68 1.20
C LEU A 43 10.72 3.29 1.84
N LYS A 44 10.32 2.27 1.08
CA LYS A 44 10.25 0.88 1.54
C LYS A 44 11.59 0.40 2.10
N LYS A 45 12.69 0.70 1.40
CA LYS A 45 14.05 0.31 1.83
C LYS A 45 14.53 1.07 3.06
N ASN A 46 14.10 2.31 3.27
CA ASN A 46 14.42 3.06 4.48
C ASN A 46 13.70 2.51 5.72
N ILE A 47 12.51 1.93 5.56
CA ILE A 47 11.74 1.32 6.65
C ILE A 47 12.21 -0.13 6.88
N PHE A 48 12.48 -0.85 5.80
CA PHE A 48 12.83 -2.27 5.78
C PHE A 48 14.09 -2.50 4.95
N ASP A 49 15.25 -2.24 5.54
CA ASP A 49 16.55 -2.29 4.84
C ASP A 49 16.98 -3.72 4.45
N TYR A 50 16.45 -4.73 5.14
CA TYR A 50 16.73 -6.15 4.94
C TYR A 50 15.81 -6.83 3.92
N MET A 51 14.79 -6.15 3.39
CA MET A 51 13.86 -6.71 2.41
C MET A 51 14.02 -6.06 1.04
N ASN A 52 13.74 -6.81 -0.02
CA ASN A 52 13.61 -6.26 -1.36
C ASN A 52 12.25 -5.50 -1.47
N PRO A 53 12.23 -4.22 -1.87
CA PRO A 53 10.99 -3.42 -1.97
C PRO A 53 9.89 -4.03 -2.85
N GLU A 54 10.24 -4.86 -3.82
CA GLU A 54 9.28 -5.52 -4.73
C GLU A 54 8.66 -6.79 -4.14
N ASP A 55 9.28 -7.39 -3.11
CA ASP A 55 8.81 -8.67 -2.56
C ASP A 55 7.63 -8.49 -1.58
N PHE A 56 7.26 -7.24 -1.27
CA PHE A 56 6.16 -6.95 -0.35
C PHE A 56 5.38 -5.68 -0.69
N GLU A 57 4.15 -5.66 -0.23
CA GLU A 57 3.23 -4.54 -0.30
C GLU A 57 2.94 -4.02 1.12
N ILE A 58 2.90 -2.70 1.28
CA ILE A 58 2.50 -2.07 2.53
C ILE A 58 0.97 -2.04 2.57
N LYS A 59 0.37 -2.87 3.43
CA LYS A 59 -1.08 -2.89 3.64
C LYS A 59 -1.43 -2.29 4.99
N GLY A 60 -2.33 -1.31 5.02
CA GLY A 60 -2.77 -0.65 6.26
C GLY A 60 -3.35 -1.62 7.30
N ARG A 61 -3.98 -2.71 6.85
CA ARG A 61 -4.47 -3.78 7.75
C ARG A 61 -3.33 -4.45 8.51
N ASP A 62 -2.24 -4.74 7.83
CA ASP A 62 -1.10 -5.46 8.39
C ASP A 62 -0.36 -4.56 9.38
N ILE A 63 -0.25 -3.25 9.10
CA ILE A 63 0.23 -2.23 10.05
C ILE A 63 -0.65 -2.21 11.30
N ARG A 64 -1.97 -2.01 11.14
CA ARG A 64 -2.90 -1.88 12.27
C ARG A 64 -2.88 -3.09 13.20
N ARG A 65 -2.65 -4.29 12.66
CA ARG A 65 -2.64 -5.54 13.41
C ARG A 65 -1.25 -5.97 13.90
N GLY A 66 -0.18 -5.26 13.50
CA GLY A 66 1.20 -5.69 13.76
C GLY A 66 1.49 -7.06 13.12
N GLU A 67 0.99 -7.29 11.91
CA GLU A 67 1.15 -8.56 11.18
C GLU A 67 2.29 -8.49 10.16
N LYS A 68 2.80 -9.67 9.76
CA LYS A 68 3.86 -9.83 8.76
C LYS A 68 5.11 -9.02 9.11
N VAL A 69 5.50 -8.10 8.24
CA VAL A 69 6.70 -7.26 8.35
C VAL A 69 6.54 -6.16 9.40
N PHE A 70 5.32 -5.89 9.85
CA PHE A 70 5.02 -4.90 10.89
C PHE A 70 4.94 -5.50 12.30
N LYS A 71 5.26 -6.79 12.44
CA LYS A 71 5.32 -7.44 13.74
C LYS A 71 6.51 -6.87 14.52
N ASP A 72 6.27 -6.51 15.78
CA ASP A 72 7.29 -6.00 16.70
C ASP A 72 7.94 -4.66 16.25
N ILE A 73 7.25 -3.89 15.41
CA ILE A 73 7.59 -2.48 15.12
C ILE A 73 6.85 -1.60 16.12
N ASP A 74 7.61 -0.91 16.98
CA ASP A 74 7.12 0.11 17.93
C ASP A 74 6.67 1.40 17.23
#